data_AF-A0A6C0LKV0-F1
#
_entry.id   AF-A0A6C0LKV0-F1
#
_cell.length_a   1.000
_cell.length_b   1.000
_cell.length_c   1.000
_cell.angle_alpha   90.00
_cell.angle_beta   90.00
_cell.angle_gamma   90.00
#
_symmetry.space_group_name_H-M   'P 1'
#
loop_
_entity.id
_entity.type
_entity.pdbx_description
1 polymer ?
#
loop_
_entity_poly.entity_id
_entity_poly.type
_entity_poly.pdbx_seq_one_letter_code
_entity_poly.pdbx_strand_id
1 'polypeptide(L)'
;MTSQYEYLLNELKTELRVRRIGYKRIIRLINRQEYDEIRAIVDDYVINTLIDGIIAERDAIGITVANTFNTLVLLNDLLLVFKEDPQPSLTKARKLFRRKVFINIYDLVAGRYEMRTTKRVLRDDIRRNPDRVFPLRNAKRHQVLKCFLLSIY
;
A
#
# COMPACT_ATOMS: atom_id res chain seq x y z
N MET A 1 -13.46 -10.59 3.14
CA MET A 1 -12.68 -10.47 4.38
C MET A 1 -12.02 -9.10 4.40
N THR A 2 -12.06 -8.41 5.54
CA THR A 2 -11.35 -7.14 5.75
C THR A 2 -9.89 -7.46 6.03
N SER A 3 -8.94 -6.79 5.38
CA SER A 3 -7.52 -7.00 5.66
C SER A 3 -7.12 -6.38 7.01
N GLN A 4 -6.03 -6.85 7.61
CA GLN A 4 -5.50 -6.26 8.85
C GLN A 4 -5.22 -4.75 8.68
N TYR A 5 -4.68 -4.37 7.52
CA TYR A 5 -4.46 -2.97 7.17
C TYR A 5 -5.76 -2.15 7.18
N GLU A 6 -6.84 -2.67 6.60
CA GLU A 6 -8.15 -1.99 6.59
C GLU A 6 -8.79 -1.92 7.97
N TYR A 7 -8.65 -2.98 8.77
CA TYR A 7 -9.08 -2.98 10.16
C TYR A 7 -8.41 -1.83 10.92
N LEU A 8 -7.08 -1.73 10.88
CA LEU A 8 -6.32 -0.68 11.57
C LEU A 8 -6.70 0.74 11.10
N LEU A 9 -6.95 0.93 9.79
CA LEU A 9 -7.39 2.23 9.27
C LEU A 9 -8.79 2.60 9.75
N ASN A 10 -9.71 1.62 9.83
CA ASN A 10 -11.07 1.84 10.32
C ASN A 10 -11.07 2.19 11.81
N GLU A 11 -10.30 1.46 12.63
CA GLU A 11 -10.14 1.76 14.05
C GLU A 11 -9.55 3.16 14.25
N LEU A 12 -8.46 3.50 13.53
CA LEU A 12 -7.86 4.83 13.60
C LEU A 12 -8.88 5.92 13.21
N LYS A 13 -9.66 5.70 12.15
CA LYS A 13 -10.69 6.64 11.71
C LYS A 13 -11.78 6.84 12.76
N THR A 14 -12.18 5.79 13.45
CA THR A 14 -13.16 5.85 14.56
C THR A 14 -12.60 6.65 15.74
N GLU A 15 -11.41 6.30 16.21
CA GLU A 15 -10.77 6.97 17.36
C GLU A 15 -10.51 8.46 17.10
N LEU A 16 -10.06 8.80 15.89
CA LEU A 16 -9.88 10.20 15.50
C LEU A 16 -11.21 10.95 15.40
N ARG A 17 -12.28 10.31 14.91
CA ARG A 17 -13.60 10.93 14.83
C ARG A 17 -14.16 11.25 16.22
N VAL A 18 -14.01 10.34 17.19
CA VAL A 18 -14.43 10.55 18.59
C VAL A 18 -13.76 11.79 19.17
N ARG A 19 -12.47 12.00 18.86
CA ARG A 19 -11.69 13.15 19.33
C ARG A 19 -11.78 14.38 18.43
N ARG A 20 -12.64 14.36 17.39
CA ARG A 20 -12.82 15.44 16.39
C ARG A 20 -11.54 15.82 15.64
N ILE A 21 -10.68 14.83 15.40
CA ILE A 21 -9.41 15.00 14.69
C ILE A 21 -9.57 14.56 13.23
N GLY A 22 -9.03 15.36 12.32
CA GLY A 22 -9.15 15.10 10.89
C GLY A 22 -8.34 13.88 10.43
N TYR A 23 -9.00 12.76 10.11
CA TYR A 23 -8.38 11.54 9.58
C TYR A 23 -7.40 11.78 8.42
N LYS A 24 -7.82 12.57 7.40
CA LYS A 24 -6.99 12.88 6.24
C LYS A 24 -5.71 13.64 6.60
N ARG A 25 -5.71 14.42 7.68
CA ARG A 25 -4.51 15.12 8.18
C ARG A 25 -3.53 14.10 8.74
N ILE A 26 -3.99 13.25 9.67
CA ILE A 26 -3.16 12.24 10.32
C ILE A 26 -2.54 11.28 9.31
N ILE A 27 -3.33 10.69 8.41
CA ILE A 27 -2.79 9.72 7.44
C ILE A 27 -1.78 10.34 6.46
N ARG A 28 -1.90 11.63 6.13
CA ARG A 28 -0.88 12.34 5.34
C ARG A 28 0.43 12.49 6.11
N LEU A 29 0.38 12.81 7.40
CA LEU A 29 1.55 12.87 8.27
C LEU A 29 2.21 11.48 8.38
N ILE A 30 1.41 10.42 8.55
CA ILE A 30 1.92 9.03 8.55
C ILE A 30 2.64 8.72 7.22
N ASN A 31 2.05 9.08 6.07
CA ASN A 31 2.66 8.85 4.76
C ASN A 31 3.98 9.61 4.57
N ARG A 32 4.11 10.79 5.18
CA ARG A 32 5.33 11.62 5.18
C ARG A 32 6.32 11.24 6.27
N GLN A 33 5.90 10.39 7.22
CA GLN A 33 6.65 10.02 8.42
C GLN A 33 6.96 11.21 9.33
N GLU A 34 6.04 12.16 9.40
CA GLU A 34 6.09 13.36 10.25
C GLU A 34 5.52 13.02 11.65
N TYR A 35 6.13 12.04 12.35
CA TYR A 35 5.57 11.48 13.59
C TYR A 35 5.57 12.46 14.77
N ASP A 36 6.54 13.38 14.83
CA ASP A 36 6.58 14.43 15.84
C ASP A 36 5.40 15.40 15.69
N GLU A 37 5.01 15.71 14.44
CA GLU A 37 3.80 16.51 14.17
C GLU A 37 2.53 15.78 14.59
N ILE A 38 2.49 14.45 14.43
CA ILE A 38 1.35 13.64 14.92
C ILE A 38 1.27 13.74 16.44
N ARG A 39 2.39 13.57 17.16
CA ARG A 39 2.44 13.66 18.63
C ARG A 39 2.00 15.04 19.14
N ALA A 40 2.30 16.10 18.41
CA ALA A 40 1.84 17.45 18.74
C ALA A 40 0.31 17.64 18.57
N ILE A 41 -0.35 16.80 17.76
CA ILE A 41 -1.80 16.83 17.54
C ILE A 41 -2.51 15.85 18.48
N VAL A 42 -1.89 14.69 18.70
CA VAL A 42 -2.45 13.56 19.45
C VAL A 42 -1.40 12.99 20.39
N ASP A 43 -1.59 13.26 21.67
CA ASP A 43 -0.89 12.56 22.76
C ASP A 43 -1.84 11.53 23.38
N ASP A 44 -2.14 10.48 22.63
CA ASP A 44 -3.08 9.44 23.02
C ASP A 44 -2.48 8.06 22.74
N TYR A 45 -2.41 7.23 23.78
CA TYR A 45 -1.80 5.91 23.72
C TYR A 45 -2.49 4.98 22.70
N VAL A 46 -3.82 5.02 22.60
CA VAL A 46 -4.58 4.15 21.69
C VAL A 46 -4.31 4.55 20.25
N ILE A 47 -4.37 5.85 19.95
CA ILE A 47 -4.09 6.34 18.60
C ILE A 47 -2.64 6.05 18.20
N ASN A 48 -1.68 6.30 19.08
CA ASN A 48 -0.27 6.01 18.81
C ASN A 48 -0.05 4.51 18.53
N THR A 49 -0.68 3.63 19.32
CA THR A 49 -0.64 2.17 19.08
C THR A 49 -1.21 1.78 17.71
N LEU A 50 -2.33 2.38 17.31
CA LEU A 50 -2.92 2.14 15.98
C LEU A 50 -2.01 2.62 14.85
N ILE A 51 -1.37 3.77 15.02
CA ILE A 51 -0.42 4.31 14.04
C ILE A 51 0.79 3.39 13.89
N ASP A 52 1.36 2.92 15.00
CA ASP A 52 2.47 1.96 14.98
C ASP A 52 2.06 0.66 14.29
N GLY A 53 0.85 0.15 14.56
CA GLY A 53 0.28 -1.00 13.85
C GLY A 53 0.17 -0.77 12.34
N ILE A 54 -0.30 0.41 11.90
CA ILE A 54 -0.38 0.76 10.47
C ILE A 54 1.01 0.79 9.83
N ILE A 55 2.01 1.34 10.52
CA ILE A 55 3.38 1.42 10.03
C ILE A 55 3.97 0.01 9.89
N ALA A 56 3.82 -0.83 10.91
CA ALA A 56 4.30 -2.21 10.91
C ALA A 56 3.65 -3.03 9.80
N GLU A 57 2.32 -2.94 9.64
CA GLU A 57 1.58 -3.64 8.60
C GLU A 57 2.02 -3.21 7.20
N ARG A 58 2.29 -1.91 6.98
CA ARG A 58 2.82 -1.40 5.71
C ARG A 58 4.20 -1.96 5.38
N ASP A 59 5.05 -2.14 6.39
CA ASP A 59 6.38 -2.75 6.21
C ASP A 59 6.24 -4.24 5.85
N ALA A 60 5.40 -4.98 6.56
CA ALA A 60 5.09 -6.38 6.28
C ALA A 60 4.53 -6.58 4.86
N ILE A 61 3.58 -5.74 4.45
CA ILE A 61 3.04 -5.72 3.07
C ILE A 61 4.15 -5.46 2.05
N GLY A 62 5.04 -4.49 2.33
CA GLY A 62 6.18 -4.18 1.48
C GLY A 62 7.11 -5.38 1.29
N ILE A 63 7.46 -6.07 2.38
CA ILE A 63 8.32 -7.26 2.38
C ILE A 63 7.67 -8.39 1.58
N THR A 64 6.39 -8.67 1.83
CA THR A 64 5.64 -9.74 1.14
C THR A 64 5.62 -9.51 -0.36
N VAL A 65 5.24 -8.30 -0.80
CA VAL A 65 5.17 -7.98 -2.23
C VAL A 65 6.55 -7.94 -2.86
N ALA A 66 7.56 -7.45 -2.14
CA ALA A 66 8.93 -7.47 -2.63
C ALA A 66 9.43 -8.91 -2.84
N ASN A 67 9.11 -9.82 -1.93
CA ASN A 67 9.44 -11.25 -2.05
C ASN A 67 8.76 -11.89 -3.27
N THR A 68 7.46 -11.64 -3.47
CA THR A 68 6.73 -12.07 -4.67
C THR A 68 7.42 -11.57 -5.93
N PHE A 69 7.80 -10.29 -5.98
CA PHE A 69 8.44 -9.70 -7.14
C PHE A 69 9.91 -10.12 -7.30
N ASN A 70 10.55 -10.68 -6.28
CA ASN A 70 11.91 -11.24 -6.32
C ASN A 70 11.95 -12.74 -6.64
N THR A 71 10.81 -13.41 -6.68
CA THR A 71 10.73 -14.85 -6.92
C THR A 71 9.97 -15.12 -8.21
N LEU A 72 10.62 -15.77 -9.18
CA LEU A 72 10.01 -15.99 -10.51
C LEU A 72 8.72 -16.82 -10.42
N VAL A 73 8.74 -17.89 -9.63
CA VAL A 73 7.58 -18.77 -9.44
C VAL A 73 6.39 -17.97 -8.93
N LEU A 74 6.55 -17.27 -7.80
CA LEU A 74 5.48 -16.46 -7.20
C LEU A 74 4.97 -15.36 -8.13
N LEU A 75 5.87 -14.70 -8.87
CA LEU A 75 5.46 -13.67 -9.83
C LEU A 75 4.72 -14.25 -11.04
N ASN A 76 5.10 -15.44 -11.51
CA ASN A 76 4.38 -16.14 -12.58
C ASN A 76 3.01 -16.61 -12.12
N ASP A 77 2.86 -17.11 -10.90
CA ASP A 77 1.56 -17.44 -10.31
C ASP A 77 0.65 -16.21 -10.28
N LEU A 78 1.22 -15.06 -9.92
CA LEU A 78 0.47 -13.80 -9.94
C LEU A 78 0.12 -13.33 -11.35
N LEU A 79 0.98 -13.56 -12.35
CA LEU A 79 0.65 -13.28 -13.76
C LEU A 79 -0.52 -14.13 -14.26
N LEU A 80 -0.56 -15.41 -13.88
CA LEU A 80 -1.66 -16.32 -14.21
C LEU A 80 -3.00 -15.81 -13.67
N VAL A 81 -3.02 -15.34 -12.41
CA VAL A 81 -4.19 -14.69 -11.80
C VAL A 81 -4.70 -13.52 -12.66
N PHE A 82 -3.80 -12.75 -13.25
CA PHE A 82 -4.13 -11.63 -14.13
C PHE A 82 -4.37 -12.02 -15.60
N LYS A 83 -4.44 -13.33 -15.90
CA LYS A 83 -4.63 -13.90 -17.24
C LYS A 83 -3.51 -13.52 -18.21
N GLU A 84 -2.28 -13.43 -17.70
CA GLU A 84 -1.07 -13.17 -18.48
C GLU A 84 -0.20 -14.43 -18.48
N ASP A 85 0.57 -14.64 -19.55
CA ASP A 85 1.41 -15.84 -19.67
C ASP A 85 2.61 -15.81 -18.70
N PRO A 86 2.96 -16.96 -18.08
CA PRO A 86 4.19 -17.10 -17.32
C PRO A 86 5.41 -16.71 -18.16
N GLN A 87 6.38 -16.06 -17.53
CA GLN A 87 7.58 -15.59 -18.20
C GLN A 87 8.78 -16.47 -17.86
N PRO A 88 9.74 -16.64 -18.79
CA PRO A 88 10.90 -17.50 -18.57
C PRO A 88 11.97 -16.87 -17.67
N SER A 89 11.81 -15.60 -17.28
CA SER A 89 12.77 -14.91 -16.41
C SER A 89 12.08 -13.83 -15.58
N LEU A 90 12.68 -13.54 -14.43
CA LEU A 90 12.18 -12.55 -13.48
C LEU A 90 12.10 -11.15 -14.09
N THR A 91 13.09 -10.78 -14.90
CA THR A 91 13.12 -9.48 -15.60
C THR A 91 11.95 -9.33 -16.57
N LYS A 92 11.64 -10.38 -17.35
CA LYS A 92 10.50 -10.38 -18.28
C LYS A 92 9.17 -10.34 -17.52
N ALA A 93 9.03 -11.15 -16.47
CA ALA A 93 7.86 -11.18 -15.60
C ALA A 93 7.54 -9.80 -15.01
N ARG A 94 8.54 -9.15 -14.39
CA ARG A 94 8.41 -7.79 -13.83
C ARG A 94 8.04 -6.75 -14.88
N LYS A 95 8.65 -6.81 -16.06
CA LYS A 95 8.37 -5.89 -17.17
C LYS A 95 6.94 -6.05 -17.66
N LEU A 96 6.45 -7.28 -17.79
CA LEU A 96 5.07 -7.56 -18.18
C LEU A 96 4.10 -7.03 -17.13
N PHE A 97 4.29 -7.41 -15.86
CA PHE A 97 3.46 -6.96 -14.75
C PHE A 97 3.35 -5.43 -14.71
N ARG A 98 4.49 -4.72 -14.72
CA ARG A 98 4.55 -3.25 -14.69
C ARG A 98 3.81 -2.59 -15.86
N ARG A 99 3.73 -3.25 -17.02
CA ARG A 99 3.09 -2.70 -18.23
C ARG A 99 1.61 -3.02 -18.32
N LYS A 100 1.16 -4.15 -17.78
CA LYS A 100 -0.18 -4.70 -18.00
C LYS A 100 -1.06 -4.63 -16.76
N VAL A 101 -0.49 -4.76 -15.57
CA VAL A 101 -1.25 -4.87 -14.32
C VAL A 101 -1.17 -3.54 -13.57
N PHE A 102 -2.33 -2.91 -13.37
CA PHE A 102 -2.49 -1.70 -12.58
C PHE A 102 -3.46 -1.97 -11.44
N ILE A 103 -2.92 -2.19 -10.25
CA ILE A 103 -3.66 -2.50 -9.02
C ILE A 103 -2.94 -1.84 -7.84
N ASN A 104 -3.68 -1.46 -6.81
CA ASN A 104 -3.09 -0.95 -5.58
C ASN A 104 -2.36 -2.09 -4.83
N ILE A 105 -1.24 -1.79 -4.18
CA ILE A 105 -0.48 -2.80 -3.41
C ILE A 105 -1.30 -3.42 -2.28
N TYR A 106 -2.18 -2.64 -1.63
CA TYR A 106 -3.05 -3.12 -0.56
C TYR A 106 -4.12 -4.07 -1.09
N ASP A 107 -4.68 -3.78 -2.27
CA ASP A 107 -5.65 -4.67 -2.93
C ASP A 107 -4.97 -5.94 -3.45
N LEU A 108 -3.73 -5.83 -3.93
CA LEU A 108 -2.93 -6.97 -4.37
C LEU A 108 -2.70 -7.97 -3.24
N VAL A 109 -2.25 -7.51 -2.07
CA VAL A 109 -2.00 -8.39 -0.90
C VAL A 109 -3.31 -8.92 -0.32
N ALA A 110 -4.39 -8.15 -0.38
CA ALA A 110 -5.71 -8.61 0.03
C ALA A 110 -6.35 -9.62 -0.96
N GLY A 111 -5.69 -9.95 -2.07
CA GLY A 111 -6.22 -10.87 -3.09
C GLY A 111 -7.39 -10.31 -3.90
N ARG A 112 -7.60 -8.99 -3.87
CA ARG A 112 -8.71 -8.29 -4.57
C ARG A 112 -8.36 -7.99 -6.02
N TYR A 113 -8.05 -9.04 -6.77
CA TYR A 113 -7.56 -8.93 -8.14
C TYR A 113 -8.58 -8.33 -9.11
N GLU A 114 -9.87 -8.44 -8.79
CA GLU A 114 -10.98 -7.80 -9.49
C GLU A 114 -10.91 -6.27 -9.47
N MET A 115 -10.17 -5.67 -8.52
CA MET A 115 -9.92 -4.23 -8.44
C MET A 115 -8.86 -3.74 -9.43
N ARG A 116 -8.32 -4.61 -10.30
CA ARG A 116 -7.45 -4.19 -11.41
C ARG A 116 -8.16 -3.13 -12.23
N THR A 117 -7.42 -2.07 -12.55
CA THR A 117 -7.98 -0.90 -13.22
C THR A 117 -6.99 -0.38 -14.28
N THR A 118 -7.17 0.87 -14.70
CA THR A 118 -6.23 1.57 -15.56
C THR A 118 -5.28 2.43 -14.73
N LYS A 119 -4.11 2.75 -15.29
CA LYS A 119 -3.15 3.66 -14.66
C LYS A 119 -3.77 5.01 -14.25
N ARG A 120 -4.69 5.55 -15.06
CA ARG A 120 -5.38 6.83 -14.78
C ARG A 120 -6.25 6.72 -13.53
N VAL A 121 -7.14 5.73 -13.51
CA VAL A 121 -8.07 5.51 -12.40
C VAL A 121 -7.32 5.21 -11.10
N LEU A 122 -6.27 4.37 -11.15
CA LEU A 122 -5.46 4.08 -9.96
C LEU A 122 -4.75 5.32 -9.41
N ARG A 123 -4.26 6.21 -10.29
CA ARG A 123 -3.66 7.48 -9.87
C ARG A 123 -4.69 8.41 -9.23
N ASP A 124 -5.88 8.54 -9.81
CA ASP A 124 -6.94 9.40 -9.30
C ASP A 124 -7.45 8.90 -7.94
N ASP A 125 -7.57 7.58 -7.78
CA ASP A 125 -7.89 6.91 -6.52
C ASP A 125 -6.86 7.25 -5.42
N ILE A 126 -5.57 7.03 -5.68
CA ILE A 126 -4.48 7.32 -4.73
C ILE A 126 -4.45 8.81 -4.34
N ARG A 127 -4.75 9.72 -5.28
CA ARG A 127 -4.80 11.17 -5.00
C ARG A 127 -5.96 11.56 -4.08
N ARG A 128 -7.10 10.90 -4.21
CA ARG A 128 -8.31 11.17 -3.42
C ARG A 128 -8.29 10.49 -2.06
N ASN A 129 -7.63 9.32 -1.98
CA ASN A 129 -7.59 8.42 -0.83
C ASN A 129 -6.15 8.29 -0.30
N PRO A 130 -5.71 9.18 0.61
CA PRO A 130 -4.34 9.20 1.09
C PRO A 130 -3.94 7.93 1.86
N ASP A 131 -4.89 7.21 2.44
CA ASP A 131 -4.70 5.89 3.06
C ASP A 131 -4.35 4.78 2.06
N ARG A 132 -4.64 4.99 0.78
CA ARG A 132 -4.29 4.06 -0.31
C ARG A 132 -2.91 4.36 -0.91
N VAL A 133 -2.22 5.38 -0.43
CA VAL A 133 -0.85 5.73 -0.82
C VAL A 133 0.15 4.82 -0.11
N PHE A 134 0.95 4.08 -0.87
CA PHE A 134 2.08 3.35 -0.30
C PHE A 134 3.27 4.30 -0.03
N PRO A 135 3.85 4.33 1.18
CA PRO A 135 4.89 5.29 1.51
C PRO A 135 6.15 5.17 0.65
N LEU A 136 6.65 6.33 0.18
CA LEU A 136 7.83 6.39 -0.69
C LEU A 136 9.08 5.77 -0.05
N ARG A 137 9.29 6.00 1.26
CA ARG A 137 10.44 5.46 1.99
C ARG A 137 10.38 3.93 2.04
N ASN A 138 9.22 3.33 2.29
CA ASN A 138 9.04 1.87 2.28
C ASN A 138 9.31 1.31 0.88
N ALA A 139 8.80 1.94 -0.18
CA ALA A 139 9.09 1.51 -1.54
C ALA A 139 10.56 1.68 -1.94
N LYS A 140 11.27 2.68 -1.40
CA LYS A 140 12.70 2.88 -1.66
C LYS A 140 13.56 1.76 -1.05
N ARG A 141 13.13 1.14 0.06
CA ARG A 141 13.79 -0.04 0.65
C ARG A 141 13.82 -1.23 -0.31
N HIS A 142 12.82 -1.35 -1.18
CA HIS A 142 12.70 -2.46 -2.13
C HIS A 142 12.53 -1.93 -3.57
N GLN A 143 13.60 -1.88 -4.36
CA GLN A 143 13.57 -1.31 -5.72
C GLN A 143 12.45 -1.88 -6.62
N VAL A 144 12.07 -3.14 -6.40
CA VAL A 144 10.98 -3.81 -7.14
C VAL A 144 9.61 -3.19 -6.91
N LEU A 145 9.38 -2.50 -5.79
CA LEU A 145 8.12 -1.84 -5.46
C LEU A 145 7.95 -0.49 -6.16
N LYS A 146 8.95 0.00 -6.88
CA LYS A 146 8.87 1.27 -7.63
C LYS A 146 7.72 1.30 -8.64
N CYS A 147 7.21 0.14 -9.09
CA CYS A 147 6.02 0.08 -9.95
C CYS A 147 4.73 0.55 -9.25
N PHE A 148 4.64 0.44 -7.93
CA PHE A 148 3.50 0.90 -7.13
C PHE A 148 3.59 2.37 -6.71
N LEU A 149 4.75 2.99 -6.92
CA LEU A 149 4.98 4.42 -6.67
C LEU A 149 4.36 5.32 -7.76
N LEU A 150 3.19 4.96 -8.30
CA LEU A 150 2.55 5.58 -9.46
C LEU A 150 2.41 7.10 -9.31
N SER A 151 3.48 7.84 -9.60
CA SER A 151 3.56 9.29 -9.76
C SER A 151 2.73 10.06 -8.71
N ILE A 152 3.21 10.07 -7.47
CA ILE A 152 2.93 11.14 -6.49
C ILE A 152 3.62 12.46 -6.93
N TYR A 153 4.38 12.41 -8.03
CA TYR A 153 4.93 13.55 -8.77
C TYR A 153 4.43 13.51 -10.21
#